data_AF-A0A7C5R7P6-F1
#
_entry.id   AF-A0A7C5R7P6-F1
#
_cell.length_a   1.000
_cell.length_b   1.000
_cell.length_c   1.000
_cell.angle_alpha   90.00
_cell.angle_beta   90.00
_cell.angle_gamma   90.00
#
_symmetry.space_group_name_H-M   'P 1'
#
loop_
_entity.id
_entity.type
_entity.pdbx_description
1 polymer ?
#
loop_
_entity_poly.entity_id
_entity_poly.type
_entity_poly.pdbx_seq_one_letter_code
_entity_poly.pdbx_strand_id
1 'polypeptide(L)'
;ETLKQKALDAGGLYVLGTERHESRRIDNQLRGRTGRQGDPGKSKFYISTEDDLMRIFGGDRLKNMMGKMGWEEGESLTSKFMTKAVERAQVRVEARNFDIRKNLLKYDDVMNDQRKTIFEQRLEFMTDDDVSDVIEDMRHQVCQDLIEEHVPRKAYAEQWNIDGLSEKVEHILAIKPPLQDWAEEEGIADEEMLDRLIKAADEAYLEKVNKIDKETILAVEKQVLLQVIDENWREHLQQLDHLKSVIGWRSYGQRDPLNEYKSEAFALFDNLLSSLREGVTRLMMNLQIQEREPEPEPEFNPDDYADFDPGIFANTAPRAPMDAIAAAAPDPNFDVAAFEKENGRIARNSLCPCGSGRKFKHCHGKIG
;
A
#
# COMPACT_ATOMS: atom_id res chain seq x y z
N GLU A 1 15.06 -49.77 -5.55
CA GLU A 1 15.06 -50.49 -4.25
C GLU A 1 16.47 -50.87 -3.78
N THR A 2 17.28 -51.49 -4.63
CA THR A 2 18.66 -51.93 -4.32
C THR A 2 19.61 -50.82 -3.87
N LEU A 3 19.56 -49.63 -4.48
CA LEU A 3 20.38 -48.48 -4.07
C LEU A 3 19.95 -47.91 -2.70
N LYS A 4 18.65 -47.95 -2.40
CA LYS A 4 18.11 -47.50 -1.12
C LYS A 4 18.64 -48.41 0.00
N GLN A 5 18.52 -49.73 -0.17
CA GLN A 5 19.03 -50.68 0.83
C GLN A 5 20.53 -50.53 1.05
N LYS A 6 21.33 -50.42 -0.03
CA LYS A 6 22.77 -50.13 0.07
C LYS A 6 23.10 -48.86 0.85
N ALA A 7 22.32 -47.79 0.66
CA ALA A 7 22.52 -46.54 1.39
C ALA A 7 22.14 -46.67 2.87
N LEU A 8 21.04 -47.36 3.18
CA LEU A 8 20.61 -47.62 4.56
C LEU A 8 21.64 -48.50 5.30
N ASP A 9 22.14 -49.56 4.65
CA ASP A 9 23.16 -50.46 5.19
C ASP A 9 24.50 -49.73 5.42
N ALA A 10 24.82 -48.72 4.60
CA ALA A 10 25.98 -47.84 4.78
C ALA A 10 25.82 -46.81 5.94
N GLY A 11 24.67 -46.80 6.64
CA GLY A 11 24.37 -45.89 7.74
C GLY A 11 23.53 -44.67 7.36
N GLY A 12 23.00 -44.66 6.14
CA GLY A 12 22.09 -43.63 5.62
C GLY A 12 22.74 -42.29 5.31
N LEU A 13 21.93 -41.23 5.24
CA LEU A 13 22.42 -39.90 4.89
C LEU A 13 23.31 -39.33 6.00
N TYR A 14 24.53 -38.91 5.66
CA TYR A 14 25.40 -38.18 6.57
C TYR A 14 25.32 -36.68 6.30
N VAL A 15 24.88 -35.91 7.30
CA VAL A 15 24.81 -34.44 7.21
C VAL A 15 26.05 -33.85 7.87
N LEU A 16 26.84 -33.12 7.10
CA LEU A 16 27.99 -32.38 7.59
C LEU A 16 27.64 -30.88 7.59
N GLY A 17 27.60 -30.28 8.77
CA GLY A 17 27.57 -28.83 8.94
C GLY A 17 29.00 -28.31 9.00
N THR A 18 29.39 -27.46 8.06
CA THR A 18 30.74 -26.86 8.03
C THR A 18 30.91 -25.80 9.12
N GLU A 19 29.82 -25.11 9.43
CA GLU A 19 29.73 -24.05 10.45
C GLU A 19 28.43 -24.22 11.23
N ARG A 20 28.22 -23.33 12.21
CA ARG A 20 26.94 -23.17 12.90
C ARG A 20 26.31 -21.83 12.62
N HIS A 21 25.02 -21.86 12.34
CA HIS A 21 24.25 -20.64 12.16
C HIS A 21 24.01 -19.95 13.51
N GLU A 22 23.82 -18.64 13.48
CA GLU A 22 23.30 -17.85 14.60
C GLU A 22 22.02 -18.42 15.21
N SER A 23 21.12 -18.98 14.38
CA SER A 23 19.88 -19.60 14.84
C SER A 23 19.99 -21.11 14.86
N ARG A 24 19.71 -21.68 16.03
CA ARG A 24 19.67 -23.12 16.25
C ARG A 24 18.59 -23.80 15.40
N ARG A 25 17.52 -23.09 15.05
CA ARG A 25 16.46 -23.61 14.19
C ARG A 25 16.99 -24.02 12.82
N ILE A 26 17.90 -23.23 12.23
CA ILE A 26 18.47 -23.51 10.90
C ILE A 26 19.42 -24.72 10.96
N ASP A 27 20.26 -24.79 12.00
CA ASP A 27 21.08 -25.98 12.27
C ASP A 27 20.21 -27.24 12.43
N ASN A 28 19.11 -27.14 13.18
CA ASN A 28 18.19 -28.26 13.38
C ASN A 28 17.49 -28.68 12.07
N GLN A 29 17.17 -27.72 11.18
CA GLN A 29 16.63 -28.03 9.86
C GLN A 29 17.63 -28.79 8.99
N LEU A 30 18.90 -28.38 8.99
CA LEU A 30 19.97 -29.09 8.29
C LEU A 30 20.13 -30.50 8.86
N ARG A 31 20.19 -30.64 10.19
CA ARG A 31 20.23 -31.95 10.87
C ARG A 31 19.03 -32.82 10.51
N GLY A 32 17.82 -32.26 10.45
CA GLY A 32 16.59 -32.97 10.13
C GLY A 32 16.47 -33.46 8.67
N ARG A 33 17.49 -33.22 7.84
CA ARG A 33 17.57 -33.84 6.50
C ARG A 33 17.96 -35.31 6.57
N THR A 34 18.65 -35.74 7.63
CA THR A 34 18.96 -37.15 7.90
C THR A 34 17.96 -37.78 8.89
N GLY A 35 17.86 -39.10 8.92
CA GLY A 35 17.05 -39.83 9.91
C GLY A 35 15.53 -39.74 9.71
N ARG A 36 15.08 -39.46 8.48
CA ARG A 36 13.64 -39.31 8.17
C ARG A 36 12.94 -40.67 8.22
N GLN A 37 11.70 -40.69 8.74
CA GLN A 37 10.88 -41.91 8.82
C GLN A 37 11.57 -43.10 9.53
N GLY A 38 12.51 -42.81 10.44
CA GLY A 38 13.25 -43.84 11.17
C GLY A 38 14.44 -44.43 10.41
N ASP A 39 14.78 -43.91 9.23
CA ASP A 39 15.99 -44.31 8.49
C ASP A 39 17.25 -44.08 9.36
N PRO A 40 18.31 -44.92 9.25
CA PRO A 40 19.60 -44.63 9.86
C PRO A 40 20.17 -43.32 9.29
N GLY A 41 20.89 -42.59 10.14
CA GLY A 41 21.37 -41.27 9.79
C GLY A 41 22.29 -40.69 10.84
N LYS A 42 23.25 -39.87 10.41
CA LYS A 42 24.20 -39.19 11.30
C LYS A 42 24.37 -37.74 10.88
N SER A 43 24.60 -36.87 11.85
CA SER A 43 24.94 -35.47 11.61
C SER A 43 26.13 -35.06 12.45
N LYS A 44 27.07 -34.30 11.88
CA LYS A 44 28.17 -33.70 12.62
C LYS A 44 28.37 -32.25 12.16
N PHE A 45 28.51 -31.36 13.13
CA PHE A 45 28.75 -29.94 12.89
C PHE A 45 30.17 -29.61 13.33
N TYR A 46 30.88 -28.89 12.48
CA TYR A 46 32.18 -28.31 12.76
C TYR A 46 32.01 -26.83 13.10
N ILE A 47 32.98 -26.29 13.81
CA ILE A 47 33.04 -24.87 14.16
C ILE A 47 34.52 -24.50 14.27
N SER A 48 34.90 -23.40 13.64
CA SER A 48 36.20 -22.76 13.80
C SER A 48 36.09 -21.59 14.76
N THR A 49 37.21 -21.22 15.37
CA THR A 49 37.31 -20.01 16.20
C THR A 49 37.26 -18.73 15.39
N GLU A 50 37.45 -18.83 14.08
CA GLU A 50 37.36 -17.72 13.13
C GLU A 50 35.94 -17.51 12.59
N ASP A 51 35.02 -18.47 12.81
CA ASP A 51 33.63 -18.39 12.36
C ASP A 51 32.90 -17.21 13.02
N ASP A 52 31.93 -16.64 12.30
CA ASP A 52 31.17 -15.47 12.76
C ASP A 52 30.52 -15.65 14.13
N LEU A 53 29.94 -16.83 14.40
CA LEU A 53 29.35 -17.15 15.70
C LEU A 53 30.39 -17.06 16.83
N MET A 54 31.61 -17.53 16.57
CA MET A 54 32.72 -17.46 17.53
C MET A 54 33.35 -16.08 17.58
N ARG A 55 33.30 -15.30 16.50
CA ARG A 55 33.75 -13.90 16.48
C ARG A 55 32.85 -13.01 17.36
N ILE A 56 31.54 -13.19 17.29
CA ILE A 56 30.58 -12.39 18.06
C ILE A 56 30.62 -12.73 19.57
N PHE A 57 30.87 -14.00 19.94
CA PHE A 57 30.76 -14.45 21.35
C PHE A 57 32.01 -15.05 21.98
N GLY A 58 32.95 -15.51 21.18
CA GLY A 58 34.25 -16.02 21.62
C GLY A 58 35.14 -14.90 22.12
N GLY A 59 35.08 -13.72 21.49
CA GLY A 59 35.83 -12.53 21.89
C GLY A 59 37.29 -12.80 22.27
N ASP A 60 37.85 -11.99 23.15
CA ASP A 60 39.21 -12.19 23.67
C ASP A 60 39.27 -13.31 24.73
N ARG A 61 38.15 -13.59 25.41
CA ARG A 61 38.11 -14.53 26.54
C ARG A 61 38.29 -15.98 26.09
N LEU A 62 37.71 -16.36 24.95
CA LEU A 62 37.85 -17.70 24.42
C LEU A 62 39.23 -17.88 23.79
N LYS A 63 39.74 -16.88 23.05
CA LYS A 63 41.12 -16.84 22.55
C LYS A 63 42.16 -16.97 23.68
N ASN A 64 41.98 -16.23 24.77
CA ASN A 64 42.86 -16.29 25.94
C ASN A 64 42.80 -17.65 26.67
N MET A 65 41.64 -18.31 26.66
CA MET A 65 41.50 -19.66 27.21
C MET A 65 42.22 -20.69 26.34
N MET A 66 42.10 -20.59 25.01
CA MET A 66 42.82 -21.44 24.06
C MET A 66 44.34 -21.32 24.21
N GLY A 67 44.84 -20.09 24.30
CA GLY A 67 46.28 -19.82 24.49
C GLY A 67 46.83 -20.37 25.81
N LYS A 68 46.02 -20.42 26.89
CA LYS A 68 46.45 -20.98 28.18
C LYS A 68 46.33 -22.49 28.28
N MET A 69 45.47 -23.11 27.47
CA MET A 69 45.17 -24.54 27.54
C MET A 69 46.10 -25.37 26.63
N GLY A 70 47.00 -24.72 25.88
CA GLY A 70 48.07 -25.37 25.13
C GLY A 70 47.59 -26.20 23.94
N TRP A 71 46.52 -25.75 23.25
CA TRP A 71 45.98 -26.47 22.10
C TRP A 71 46.88 -26.32 20.88
N GLU A 72 47.28 -27.43 20.27
CA GLU A 72 48.10 -27.44 19.05
C GLU A 72 47.23 -27.24 17.79
N GLU A 73 47.77 -26.56 16.78
CA GLU A 73 47.11 -26.41 15.48
C GLU A 73 46.88 -27.78 14.83
N GLY A 74 45.62 -28.10 14.52
CA GLY A 74 45.23 -29.37 13.86
C GLY A 74 44.61 -30.42 14.77
N GLU A 75 44.55 -30.20 16.09
CA GLU A 75 43.88 -31.13 17.01
C GLU A 75 42.35 -30.99 16.99
N SER A 76 41.64 -32.12 16.82
CA SER A 76 40.18 -32.12 16.89
C SER A 76 39.68 -32.11 18.34
N LEU A 77 39.10 -31.00 18.76
CA LEU A 77 38.59 -30.87 20.13
C LEU A 77 37.14 -31.36 20.23
N THR A 78 36.92 -32.39 21.04
CA THR A 78 35.57 -32.85 21.42
C THR A 78 35.32 -32.59 22.90
N SER A 79 34.76 -31.43 23.22
CA SER A 79 34.45 -31.06 24.60
C SER A 79 32.97 -30.76 24.78
N LYS A 80 32.33 -31.47 25.72
CA LYS A 80 30.93 -31.21 26.12
C LYS A 80 30.74 -29.77 26.63
N PHE A 81 31.78 -29.18 27.23
CA PHE A 81 31.76 -27.79 27.68
C PHE A 81 31.67 -26.83 26.49
N MET A 82 32.47 -27.07 25.44
CA MET A 82 32.46 -26.25 24.23
C MET A 82 31.12 -26.32 23.50
N THR A 83 30.52 -27.51 23.38
CA THR A 83 29.18 -27.64 22.80
C THR A 83 28.13 -26.81 23.55
N LYS A 84 28.15 -26.84 24.90
CA LYS A 84 27.25 -26.02 25.72
C LYS A 84 27.54 -24.52 25.60
N ALA A 85 28.80 -24.12 25.47
CA ALA A 85 29.18 -22.72 25.28
C ALA A 85 28.64 -22.16 23.95
N VAL A 86 28.74 -22.95 22.88
CA VAL A 86 28.19 -22.60 21.56
C VAL A 86 26.66 -22.52 21.60
N GLU A 87 25.98 -23.46 22.26
CA GLU A 87 24.52 -23.40 22.44
C GLU A 87 24.08 -22.13 23.19
N ARG A 88 24.80 -21.74 24.25
CA ARG A 88 24.54 -20.47 24.97
C ARG A 88 24.81 -19.23 24.11
N ALA A 89 25.79 -19.29 23.21
CA ALA A 89 26.04 -18.20 22.27
C ALA A 89 24.85 -18.05 21.31
N GLN A 90 24.38 -19.14 20.69
CA GLN A 90 23.20 -19.14 19.80
C GLN A 90 21.95 -18.59 20.51
N VAL A 91 21.67 -19.02 21.74
CA VAL A 91 20.52 -18.49 22.52
C VAL A 91 20.64 -16.99 22.75
N ARG A 92 21.84 -16.47 23.01
CA ARG A 92 22.06 -15.02 23.17
C ARG A 92 21.88 -14.26 21.86
N VAL A 93 22.31 -14.82 20.72
CA VAL A 93 22.04 -14.21 19.40
C VAL A 93 20.55 -14.16 19.13
N GLU A 94 19.86 -15.27 19.34
CA GLU A 94 18.42 -15.36 19.12
C GLU A 94 17.67 -14.36 20.00
N ALA A 95 18.05 -14.22 21.27
CA ALA A 95 17.48 -13.21 22.16
C ALA A 95 17.74 -11.77 21.66
N ARG A 96 18.98 -11.45 21.26
CA ARG A 96 19.32 -10.13 20.70
C ARG A 96 18.51 -9.83 19.43
N ASN A 97 18.45 -10.77 18.48
CA ASN A 97 17.69 -10.60 17.25
C ASN A 97 16.19 -10.50 17.51
N PHE A 98 15.69 -11.24 18.50
CA PHE A 98 14.32 -11.12 18.98
C PHE A 98 14.03 -9.74 19.55
N ASP A 99 14.91 -9.18 20.38
CA ASP A 99 14.74 -7.85 20.95
C ASP A 99 14.76 -6.76 19.89
N ILE A 100 15.68 -6.84 18.92
CA ILE A 100 15.70 -5.94 17.75
C ILE A 100 14.38 -6.01 17.00
N ARG A 101 13.92 -7.22 16.67
CA ARG A 101 12.66 -7.42 15.94
C ARG A 101 11.45 -6.97 16.74
N LYS A 102 11.42 -7.21 18.04
CA LYS A 102 10.37 -6.75 18.95
C LYS A 102 10.30 -5.22 18.95
N ASN A 103 11.44 -4.54 18.96
CA ASN A 103 11.46 -3.08 18.86
C ASN A 103 10.97 -2.60 17.49
N LEU A 104 11.42 -3.21 16.38
CA LEU A 104 10.91 -2.89 15.04
C LEU A 104 9.39 -3.06 14.93
N LEU A 105 8.86 -4.17 15.46
CA LEU A 105 7.42 -4.43 15.49
C LEU A 105 6.64 -3.33 16.21
N LYS A 106 7.17 -2.76 17.30
CA LYS A 106 6.48 -1.66 17.99
C LYS A 106 6.35 -0.39 17.14
N TYR A 107 7.29 -0.13 16.22
CA TYR A 107 7.15 0.97 15.26
C TYR A 107 6.10 0.63 14.20
N ASP A 108 6.13 -0.61 13.71
CA ASP A 108 5.20 -1.08 12.69
C ASP A 108 3.76 -1.17 13.23
N ASP A 109 3.57 -1.46 14.52
CA ASP A 109 2.27 -1.48 15.19
C ASP A 109 1.57 -0.11 15.10
N VAL A 110 2.30 0.99 15.29
CA VAL A 110 1.75 2.36 15.18
C VAL A 110 1.22 2.63 13.77
N MET A 111 2.04 2.31 12.75
CA MET A 111 1.64 2.46 11.35
C MET A 111 0.46 1.54 11.00
N ASN A 112 0.45 0.33 11.54
CA ASN A 112 -0.61 -0.65 11.29
C ASN A 112 -1.95 -0.23 11.89
N ASP A 113 -1.95 0.38 13.08
CA ASP A 113 -3.17 0.89 13.70
C ASP A 113 -3.75 2.08 12.90
N GLN A 114 -2.91 3.04 12.50
CA GLN A 114 -3.32 4.14 11.61
C GLN A 114 -3.84 3.63 10.26
N ARG A 115 -3.15 2.64 9.67
CA ARG A 115 -3.54 2.01 8.41
C ARG A 115 -4.93 1.38 8.51
N LYS A 116 -5.24 0.67 9.60
CA LYS A 116 -6.57 0.07 9.79
C LYS A 116 -7.64 1.15 9.76
N THR A 117 -7.48 2.23 10.53
CA THR A 117 -8.44 3.34 10.57
C THR A 117 -8.69 3.93 9.17
N ILE A 118 -7.62 4.24 8.43
CA ILE A 118 -7.76 4.82 7.08
C ILE A 118 -8.39 3.84 6.10
N PHE A 119 -8.02 2.56 6.16
CA PHE A 119 -8.55 1.55 5.25
C PHE A 119 -10.00 1.18 5.57
N GLU A 120 -10.39 1.24 6.85
CA GLU A 120 -11.79 1.07 7.28
C GLU A 120 -12.65 2.21 6.74
N GLN A 121 -12.25 3.48 6.96
CA GLN A 121 -12.95 4.64 6.40
C GLN A 121 -13.00 4.61 4.86
N ARG A 122 -11.87 4.29 4.21
CA ARG A 122 -11.82 4.19 2.75
C ARG A 122 -12.75 3.10 2.23
N LEU A 123 -12.89 1.98 2.95
CA LEU A 123 -13.79 0.91 2.56
C LEU A 123 -15.24 1.36 2.69
N GLU A 124 -15.60 2.03 3.78
CA GLU A 124 -16.92 2.63 4.01
C GLU A 124 -17.31 3.56 2.86
N PHE A 125 -16.46 4.53 2.49
CA PHE A 125 -16.72 5.44 1.37
C PHE A 125 -16.82 4.75 0.01
N MET A 126 -16.14 3.61 -0.18
CA MET A 126 -16.28 2.84 -1.42
C MET A 126 -17.61 2.09 -1.47
N THR A 127 -18.11 1.60 -0.35
CA THR A 127 -19.33 0.78 -0.28
C THR A 127 -20.60 1.62 -0.22
N ASP A 128 -20.55 2.81 0.35
CA ASP A 128 -21.72 3.65 0.55
C ASP A 128 -22.16 4.30 -0.75
N ASP A 129 -23.47 4.32 -1.02
CA ASP A 129 -24.01 4.88 -2.26
C ASP A 129 -24.00 6.42 -2.26
N ASP A 130 -24.03 7.03 -1.08
CA ASP A 130 -24.11 8.47 -0.84
C ASP A 130 -23.10 8.83 0.26
N VAL A 131 -22.29 9.86 0.05
CA VAL A 131 -21.29 10.38 0.99
C VAL A 131 -21.47 11.87 1.24
N SER A 132 -22.60 12.46 0.84
CA SER A 132 -22.83 13.90 0.92
C SER A 132 -22.81 14.42 2.36
N ASP A 133 -23.25 13.61 3.33
CA ASP A 133 -23.17 13.90 4.76
C ASP A 133 -21.73 14.02 5.24
N VAL A 134 -20.84 13.12 4.80
CA VAL A 134 -19.41 13.19 5.08
C VAL A 134 -18.81 14.46 4.49
N ILE A 135 -19.16 14.83 3.27
CA ILE A 135 -18.67 16.06 2.62
C ILE A 135 -19.16 17.32 3.35
N GLU A 136 -20.41 17.32 3.81
CA GLU A 136 -20.98 18.39 4.64
C GLU A 136 -20.23 18.52 5.97
N ASP A 137 -20.07 17.43 6.71
CA ASP A 137 -19.33 17.41 7.97
C ASP A 137 -17.88 17.89 7.81
N MET A 138 -17.20 17.46 6.73
CA MET A 138 -15.85 17.94 6.42
C MET A 138 -15.82 19.45 6.17
N ARG A 139 -16.79 19.99 5.42
CA ARG A 139 -16.90 21.43 5.15
C ARG A 139 -17.16 22.21 6.44
N HIS A 140 -18.07 21.75 7.29
CA HIS A 140 -18.38 22.39 8.57
C HIS A 140 -17.17 22.38 9.51
N GLN A 141 -16.45 21.25 9.60
CA GLN A 141 -15.24 21.17 10.40
C GLN A 141 -14.15 22.11 9.89
N VAL A 142 -13.99 22.26 8.57
CA VAL A 142 -13.06 23.24 7.98
C VAL A 142 -13.45 24.67 8.37
N CYS A 143 -14.74 25.01 8.35
CA CYS A 143 -15.21 26.32 8.84
C CYS A 143 -14.86 26.51 10.32
N GLN A 144 -15.06 25.49 11.16
CA GLN A 144 -14.71 25.55 12.57
C GLN A 144 -13.19 25.75 12.77
N ASP A 145 -12.37 24.96 12.09
CA ASP A 145 -10.91 25.02 12.21
C ASP A 145 -10.39 26.42 11.80
N LEU A 146 -10.97 27.02 10.75
CA LEU A 146 -10.64 28.38 10.29
C LEU A 146 -10.98 29.46 11.32
N ILE A 147 -12.17 29.37 11.93
CA ILE A 147 -12.60 30.31 12.98
C ILE A 147 -11.75 30.12 14.24
N GLU A 148 -11.50 28.89 14.69
CA GLU A 148 -10.68 28.64 15.88
C GLU A 148 -9.24 29.15 15.73
N GLU A 149 -8.67 29.08 14.51
CA GLU A 149 -7.33 29.61 14.23
C GLU A 149 -7.27 31.15 14.21
N HIS A 150 -8.27 31.82 13.64
CA HIS A 150 -8.23 33.27 13.38
C HIS A 150 -9.05 34.13 14.36
N VAL A 151 -10.00 33.52 15.05
CA VAL A 151 -10.95 34.14 15.99
C VAL A 151 -10.94 33.35 17.31
N PRO A 152 -9.90 33.50 18.15
CA PRO A 152 -9.80 32.71 19.37
C PRO A 152 -10.90 33.10 20.38
N ARG A 153 -11.58 32.11 20.98
CA ARG A 153 -12.76 32.29 21.87
C ARG A 153 -12.60 33.25 23.08
N LYS A 154 -11.38 33.65 23.41
CA LYS A 154 -11.05 34.54 24.55
C LYS A 154 -10.33 35.82 24.13
N ALA A 155 -10.13 36.01 22.84
CA ALA A 155 -9.47 37.17 22.29
C ALA A 155 -10.47 38.31 22.11
N TYR A 156 -10.03 39.54 22.35
CA TYR A 156 -10.81 40.72 21.99
C TYR A 156 -10.86 40.85 20.46
N ALA A 157 -11.91 41.49 19.93
CA ALA A 157 -12.09 41.68 18.48
C ALA A 157 -10.87 42.29 17.77
N GLU A 158 -10.14 43.17 18.47
CA GLU A 158 -8.90 43.80 17.99
C GLU A 158 -7.74 42.81 17.75
N GLN A 159 -7.81 41.61 18.32
CA GLN A 159 -6.82 40.55 18.18
C GLN A 159 -7.19 39.52 17.11
N TRP A 160 -8.38 39.65 16.50
CA TRP A 160 -8.83 38.74 15.45
C TRP A 160 -8.06 39.00 14.17
N ASN A 161 -7.65 37.94 13.49
CA ASN A 161 -6.97 38.02 12.20
C ASN A 161 -7.97 37.83 11.07
N ILE A 162 -8.83 38.82 10.84
CA ILE A 162 -9.89 38.74 9.82
C ILE A 162 -9.33 38.80 8.40
N ASP A 163 -8.22 39.50 8.18
CA ASP A 163 -7.54 39.52 6.89
C ASP A 163 -7.05 38.12 6.50
N GLY A 164 -6.38 37.42 7.43
CA GLY A 164 -5.93 36.05 7.21
C GLY A 164 -7.08 35.06 7.03
N LEU A 165 -8.16 35.22 7.81
CA LEU A 165 -9.37 34.42 7.65
C LEU A 165 -9.98 34.62 6.25
N SER A 166 -10.06 35.86 5.78
CA SER A 166 -10.62 36.19 4.46
C SER A 166 -9.81 35.56 3.32
N GLU A 167 -8.48 35.63 3.39
CA GLU A 167 -7.60 34.98 2.39
C GLU A 167 -7.80 33.46 2.37
N LYS A 168 -7.86 32.83 3.55
CA LYS A 168 -8.05 31.38 3.68
C LYS A 168 -9.43 30.93 3.21
N VAL A 169 -10.48 31.67 3.58
CA VAL A 169 -11.86 31.40 3.14
C VAL A 169 -11.98 31.52 1.62
N GLU A 170 -11.36 32.52 1.01
CA GLU A 170 -11.33 32.64 -0.45
C GLU A 170 -10.60 31.45 -1.10
N HIS A 171 -9.43 31.07 -0.57
CA HIS A 171 -8.64 29.98 -1.13
C HIS A 171 -9.29 28.59 -0.99
N ILE A 172 -9.92 28.30 0.15
CA ILE A 172 -10.48 26.98 0.46
C ILE A 172 -11.94 26.89 0.02
N LEU A 173 -12.77 27.86 0.41
CA LEU A 173 -14.22 27.83 0.17
C LEU A 173 -14.63 28.52 -1.13
N ALA A 174 -13.70 29.20 -1.83
CA ALA A 174 -13.99 29.91 -3.08
C ALA A 174 -15.14 30.93 -2.97
N ILE A 175 -15.31 31.53 -1.78
CA ILE A 175 -16.31 32.55 -1.49
C ILE A 175 -15.67 33.78 -0.87
N LYS A 176 -16.35 34.93 -0.96
CA LYS A 176 -15.93 36.21 -0.37
C LYS A 176 -17.04 36.79 0.52
N PRO A 177 -17.36 36.15 1.65
CA PRO A 177 -18.28 36.73 2.62
C PRO A 177 -17.68 38.03 3.18
N PRO A 178 -18.51 39.01 3.56
CA PRO A 178 -18.05 40.26 4.17
C PRO A 178 -17.65 40.05 5.64
N LEU A 179 -16.59 39.29 5.88
CA LEU A 179 -16.12 38.90 7.22
C LEU A 179 -15.73 40.10 8.08
N GLN A 180 -15.18 41.15 7.44
CA GLN A 180 -14.81 42.39 8.11
C GLN A 180 -16.05 43.10 8.66
N ASP A 181 -17.11 43.18 7.85
CA ASP A 181 -18.37 43.81 8.28
C ASP A 181 -18.98 43.02 9.45
N TRP A 182 -18.93 41.69 9.41
CA TRP A 182 -19.41 40.86 10.52
C TRP A 182 -18.58 41.08 11.79
N ALA A 183 -17.26 41.18 11.70
CA ALA A 183 -16.41 41.42 12.87
C ALA A 183 -16.65 42.79 13.53
N GLU A 184 -17.20 43.76 12.79
CA GLU A 184 -17.51 45.10 13.29
C GLU A 184 -18.91 45.23 13.92
N GLU A 185 -19.78 44.22 13.79
CA GLU A 185 -21.13 44.24 14.39
C GLU A 185 -21.07 44.08 15.93
N GLU A 186 -21.85 44.92 16.64
CA GLU A 186 -21.94 44.82 18.10
C GLU A 186 -22.55 43.48 18.55
N GLY A 187 -21.82 42.73 19.37
CA GLY A 187 -22.29 41.50 19.99
C GLY A 187 -21.98 40.22 19.22
N ILE A 188 -21.18 40.28 18.15
CA ILE A 188 -20.68 39.09 17.46
C ILE A 188 -19.54 38.45 18.25
N ALA A 189 -19.66 37.15 18.48
CA ALA A 189 -18.60 36.29 19.00
C ALA A 189 -18.21 35.22 17.97
N ASP A 190 -17.34 34.30 18.38
CA ASP A 190 -16.84 33.20 17.56
C ASP A 190 -17.96 32.26 17.09
N GLU A 191 -18.94 31.99 17.95
CA GLU A 191 -20.08 31.12 17.63
C GLU A 191 -20.96 31.71 16.52
N GLU A 192 -21.29 33.01 16.57
CA GLU A 192 -22.07 33.65 15.51
C GLU A 192 -21.31 33.76 14.19
N MET A 193 -19.99 34.01 14.24
CA MET A 193 -19.13 34.02 13.06
C MET A 193 -19.09 32.65 12.39
N LEU A 194 -18.96 31.58 13.19
CA LEU A 194 -18.98 30.20 12.69
C LEU A 194 -20.30 29.87 12.02
N ASP A 195 -21.43 30.15 12.69
CA ASP A 195 -22.77 29.89 12.15
C ASP A 195 -23.02 30.61 10.82
N ARG A 196 -22.55 31.86 10.69
CA ARG A 196 -22.66 32.63 9.44
C ARG A 196 -21.77 32.07 8.35
N LEU A 197 -20.54 31.68 8.68
CA LEU A 197 -19.60 31.11 7.72
C LEU A 197 -20.09 29.75 7.19
N ILE A 198 -20.60 28.88 8.07
CA ILE A 198 -21.18 27.59 7.68
C ILE A 198 -22.35 27.81 6.71
N LYS A 199 -23.30 28.70 7.04
CA LYS A 199 -24.42 29.01 6.15
C LYS A 199 -23.98 29.52 4.79
N ALA A 200 -23.02 30.45 4.76
CA ALA A 200 -22.48 30.96 3.50
C ALA A 200 -21.78 29.86 2.67
N ALA A 201 -21.06 28.95 3.32
CA ALA A 201 -20.41 27.82 2.67
C ALA A 201 -21.42 26.81 2.11
N ASP A 202 -22.48 26.50 2.87
CA ASP A 202 -23.55 25.59 2.47
C ASP A 202 -24.37 26.15 1.30
N GLU A 203 -24.73 27.43 1.35
CA GLU A 203 -25.43 28.12 0.26
C GLU A 203 -24.60 28.09 -1.04
N ALA A 204 -23.31 28.42 -0.95
CA ALA A 204 -22.41 28.39 -2.10
C ALA A 204 -22.18 26.97 -2.65
N TYR A 205 -22.16 25.96 -1.77
CA TYR A 205 -22.09 24.55 -2.18
C TYR A 205 -23.36 24.14 -2.94
N LEU A 206 -24.54 24.44 -2.39
CA LEU A 206 -25.82 24.12 -3.00
C LEU A 206 -26.01 24.82 -4.35
N GLU A 207 -25.59 26.07 -4.50
CA GLU A 207 -25.62 26.78 -5.79
C GLU A 207 -24.80 26.10 -6.89
N LYS A 208 -23.71 25.42 -6.51
CA LYS A 208 -22.88 24.63 -7.44
C LYS A 208 -23.53 23.29 -7.75
N VAL A 209 -23.93 22.55 -6.72
CA VAL A 209 -24.49 21.20 -6.86
C VAL A 209 -25.83 21.21 -7.59
N ASN A 210 -26.67 22.22 -7.39
CA ASN A 210 -27.98 22.32 -8.07
C ASN A 210 -27.89 22.47 -9.60
N LYS A 211 -26.71 22.77 -10.14
CA LYS A 211 -26.46 22.84 -11.60
C LYS A 211 -26.08 21.47 -12.18
N ILE A 212 -25.86 20.48 -11.32
CA ILE A 212 -25.38 19.13 -11.67
C ILE A 212 -26.51 18.15 -11.40
N ASP A 213 -26.62 17.11 -12.23
CA ASP A 213 -27.50 16.00 -11.89
C ASP A 213 -27.00 15.26 -10.64
N LYS A 214 -27.95 14.75 -9.85
CA LYS A 214 -27.66 14.13 -8.55
C LYS A 214 -26.73 12.92 -8.67
N GLU A 215 -26.88 12.10 -9.72
CA GLU A 215 -26.05 10.90 -9.89
C GLU A 215 -24.60 11.26 -10.17
N THR A 216 -24.35 12.29 -10.98
CA THR A 216 -23.01 12.77 -11.28
C THR A 216 -22.34 13.39 -10.06
N ILE A 217 -23.03 14.23 -9.28
CA ILE A 217 -22.40 14.84 -8.09
C ILE A 217 -22.02 13.78 -7.05
N LEU A 218 -22.86 12.77 -6.79
CA LEU A 218 -22.53 11.69 -5.86
C LEU A 218 -21.30 10.90 -6.32
N ALA A 219 -21.19 10.64 -7.63
CA ALA A 219 -20.00 9.99 -8.20
C ALA A 219 -18.74 10.86 -8.05
N VAL A 220 -18.87 12.18 -8.26
CA VAL A 220 -17.78 13.15 -8.11
C VAL A 220 -17.33 13.26 -6.66
N GLU A 221 -18.26 13.40 -5.71
CA GLU A 221 -17.98 13.45 -4.27
C GLU A 221 -17.16 12.24 -3.82
N LYS A 222 -17.64 11.04 -4.16
CA LYS A 222 -16.94 9.78 -3.85
C LYS A 222 -15.56 9.72 -4.51
N GLN A 223 -15.45 10.11 -5.77
CA GLN A 223 -14.17 10.09 -6.49
C GLN A 223 -13.15 11.04 -5.84
N VAL A 224 -13.57 12.28 -5.55
CA VAL A 224 -12.72 13.29 -4.89
C VAL A 224 -12.28 12.79 -3.52
N LEU A 225 -13.22 12.27 -2.71
CA LEU A 225 -12.93 11.76 -1.38
C LEU A 225 -11.88 10.64 -1.42
N LEU A 226 -12.07 9.63 -2.28
CA LEU A 226 -11.13 8.51 -2.40
C LEU A 226 -9.76 8.95 -2.93
N GLN A 227 -9.72 9.85 -3.91
CA GLN A 227 -8.48 10.38 -4.46
C GLN A 227 -7.67 11.13 -3.38
N VAL A 228 -8.32 12.02 -2.63
CA VAL A 228 -7.65 12.85 -1.61
C VAL A 228 -7.15 11.98 -0.45
N ILE A 229 -7.91 10.96 -0.03
CA ILE A 229 -7.46 9.98 0.99
C ILE A 229 -6.20 9.27 0.53
N ASP A 230 -6.19 8.75 -0.70
CA ASP A 230 -5.06 7.98 -1.22
C ASP A 230 -3.79 8.85 -1.37
N GLU A 231 -3.96 10.10 -1.80
CA GLU A 231 -2.86 11.08 -1.92
C GLU A 231 -2.27 11.43 -0.54
N ASN A 232 -3.11 11.79 0.43
CA ASN A 232 -2.69 12.14 1.78
C ASN A 232 -2.04 10.95 2.49
N TRP A 233 -2.64 9.75 2.39
CA TRP A 233 -2.09 8.55 3.01
C TRP A 233 -0.69 8.22 2.47
N ARG A 234 -0.48 8.36 1.15
CA ARG A 234 0.84 8.15 0.55
C ARG A 234 1.87 9.15 1.08
N GLU A 235 1.49 10.42 1.22
CA GLU A 235 2.38 11.45 1.78
C GLU A 235 2.72 11.15 3.26
N HIS A 236 1.72 10.79 4.06
CA HIS A 236 1.93 10.41 5.47
C HIS A 236 2.86 9.20 5.62
N LEU A 237 2.76 8.19 4.75
CA LEU A 237 3.71 7.07 4.74
C LEU A 237 5.15 7.52 4.49
N GLN A 238 5.37 8.51 3.61
CA GLN A 238 6.69 9.08 3.37
C GLN A 238 7.18 9.86 4.59
N GLN A 239 6.31 10.65 5.23
CA GLN A 239 6.64 11.38 6.46
C GLN A 239 7.00 10.43 7.61
N LEU A 240 6.26 9.32 7.78
CA LEU A 240 6.56 8.29 8.79
C LEU A 240 7.88 7.56 8.52
N ASP A 241 8.21 7.28 7.27
CA ASP A 241 9.49 6.65 6.90
C ASP A 241 10.66 7.59 7.21
N HIS A 242 10.53 8.87 6.84
CA HIS A 242 11.51 9.89 7.18
C HIS A 242 11.67 10.03 8.70
N LEU A 243 10.56 10.13 9.43
CA LEU A 243 10.54 10.20 10.90
C LEU A 243 11.26 8.99 11.51
N LYS A 244 10.99 7.78 11.04
CA LYS A 244 11.65 6.54 11.52
C LYS A 244 13.16 6.57 11.31
N SER A 245 13.64 7.19 10.22
CA SER A 245 15.08 7.33 9.94
C SER A 245 15.81 8.30 10.88
N VAL A 246 15.12 9.33 11.39
CA VAL A 246 15.72 10.39 12.22
C VAL A 246 15.42 10.25 13.72
N ILE A 247 14.36 9.54 14.11
CA ILE A 247 13.91 9.52 15.51
C ILE A 247 14.94 8.92 16.47
N GLY A 248 15.83 8.06 15.96
CA GLY A 248 16.93 7.49 16.73
C GLY A 248 17.83 8.55 17.39
N TRP A 249 17.98 9.73 16.78
CA TRP A 249 18.80 10.82 17.34
C TRP A 249 18.25 11.35 18.67
N ARG A 250 16.96 11.17 18.98
CA ARG A 250 16.37 11.57 20.27
C ARG A 250 16.98 10.83 21.47
N SER A 251 17.57 9.65 21.24
CA SER A 251 18.24 8.89 22.32
C SER A 251 19.44 9.63 22.91
N TYR A 252 20.09 10.51 22.13
CA TYR A 252 21.19 11.34 22.64
C TYR A 252 20.74 12.30 23.75
N GLY A 253 19.48 12.73 23.71
CA GLY A 253 18.85 13.55 24.75
C GLY A 253 18.25 12.74 25.91
N GLN A 254 18.58 11.45 26.04
CA GLN A 254 18.01 10.54 27.04
C GLN A 254 16.48 10.38 26.96
N ARG A 255 15.88 10.70 25.81
CA ARG A 255 14.47 10.43 25.53
C ARG A 255 14.33 9.07 24.85
N ASP A 256 13.26 8.35 25.17
CA ASP A 256 12.96 7.08 24.52
C ASP A 256 12.48 7.32 23.07
N PRO A 257 13.23 6.91 22.03
CA PRO A 257 12.88 7.18 20.64
C PRO A 257 11.52 6.61 20.23
N LEU A 258 11.08 5.52 20.85
CA LEU A 258 9.79 4.92 20.53
C LEU A 258 8.62 5.79 21.00
N ASN A 259 8.73 6.38 22.19
CA ASN A 259 7.67 7.25 22.70
C ASN A 259 7.61 8.56 21.92
N GLU A 260 8.77 9.15 21.58
CA GLU A 260 8.81 10.34 20.71
C GLU A 260 8.24 10.00 19.31
N TYR A 261 8.58 8.84 18.74
CA TYR A 261 8.00 8.38 17.47
C TYR A 261 6.48 8.31 17.53
N LYS A 262 5.91 7.73 18.59
CA LYS A 262 4.46 7.60 18.75
C LYS A 262 3.77 8.96 18.80
N SER A 263 4.32 9.90 19.58
CA SER A 263 3.76 11.24 19.72
C SER A 263 3.84 12.02 18.41
N GLU A 264 4.99 12.02 17.73
CA GLU A 264 5.18 12.71 16.46
C GLU A 264 4.34 12.05 15.34
N ALA A 265 4.28 10.72 15.29
CA ALA A 265 3.45 9.98 14.33
C ALA A 265 1.95 10.23 14.53
N PHE A 266 1.50 10.46 15.76
CA PHE A 266 0.11 10.86 16.04
C PHE A 266 -0.18 12.27 15.55
N ALA A 267 0.73 13.23 15.79
CA ALA A 267 0.59 14.59 15.28
C ALA A 267 0.58 14.63 13.74
N LEU A 268 1.43 13.85 13.07
CA LEU A 268 1.40 13.72 11.60
C LEU A 268 0.08 13.12 11.11
N PHE A 269 -0.48 12.16 11.84
CA PHE A 269 -1.77 11.55 11.50
C PHE A 269 -2.93 12.53 11.66
N ASP A 270 -2.92 13.34 12.71
CA ASP A 270 -3.91 14.41 12.91
C ASP A 270 -3.84 15.45 11.78
N ASN A 271 -2.62 15.86 11.41
CA ASN A 271 -2.40 16.74 10.25
C ASN A 271 -2.91 16.12 8.93
N LEU A 272 -2.74 14.81 8.74
CA LEU A 272 -3.31 14.10 7.58
C LEU A 272 -4.84 14.20 7.57
N LEU A 273 -5.51 14.06 8.71
CA LEU A 273 -6.97 14.15 8.78
C LEU A 273 -7.45 15.57 8.48
N SER A 274 -6.76 16.60 8.99
CA SER A 274 -7.06 18.00 8.68
C SER A 274 -6.80 18.32 7.19
N SER A 275 -5.67 17.86 6.64
CA SER A 275 -5.33 18.06 5.23
C SER A 275 -6.31 17.35 4.28
N LEU A 276 -6.83 16.19 4.69
CA LEU A 276 -7.88 15.48 3.99
C LEU A 276 -9.17 16.32 3.93
N ARG A 277 -9.65 16.82 5.08
CA ARG A 277 -10.87 17.65 5.14
C ARG A 277 -10.75 18.92 4.31
N GLU A 278 -9.63 19.64 4.45
CA GLU A 278 -9.36 20.85 3.68
C GLU A 278 -9.26 20.53 2.17
N GLY A 279 -8.54 19.46 1.81
CA GLY A 279 -8.33 19.06 0.43
C GLY A 279 -9.63 18.70 -0.29
N VAL A 280 -10.49 17.91 0.35
CA VAL A 280 -11.82 17.54 -0.17
C VAL A 280 -12.69 18.77 -0.30
N THR A 281 -12.84 19.56 0.77
CA THR A 281 -13.65 20.78 0.76
C THR A 281 -13.20 21.74 -0.34
N ARG A 282 -11.90 21.97 -0.46
CA ARG A 282 -11.33 22.86 -1.48
C ARG A 282 -11.63 22.39 -2.89
N LEU A 283 -11.43 21.11 -3.19
CA LEU A 283 -11.70 20.57 -4.53
C LEU A 283 -13.20 20.66 -4.87
N MET A 284 -14.07 20.34 -3.91
CA MET A 284 -15.52 20.41 -4.10
C MET A 284 -16.01 21.85 -4.29
N MET A 285 -15.53 22.79 -3.48
CA MET A 285 -15.88 24.21 -3.60
C MET A 285 -15.30 24.86 -4.87
N ASN A 286 -14.16 24.41 -5.35
CA ASN A 286 -13.55 24.90 -6.61
C ASN A 286 -14.00 24.15 -7.86
N LEU A 287 -14.91 23.17 -7.74
CA LEU A 287 -15.40 22.40 -8.87
C LEU A 287 -16.03 23.34 -9.92
N GLN A 288 -15.49 23.31 -11.13
CA GLN A 288 -16.03 23.99 -12.30
C GLN A 288 -16.40 22.94 -13.34
N ILE A 289 -17.68 22.91 -13.71
CA ILE A 289 -18.14 22.07 -14.81
C ILE A 289 -17.88 22.84 -16.09
N GLN A 290 -17.03 22.29 -16.95
CA GLN A 290 -17.00 22.70 -18.34
C GLN A 290 -18.12 21.95 -19.06
N GLU A 291 -19.18 22.66 -19.42
CA GLU A 291 -20.07 22.18 -20.46
C GLU A 291 -19.24 22.03 -21.73
N ARG A 292 -18.93 20.79 -22.12
CA ARG A 292 -18.32 20.53 -23.41
C ARG A 292 -19.36 20.88 -24.45
N GLU A 293 -19.18 22.00 -25.16
CA GLU A 293 -19.97 22.29 -26.35
C GLU A 293 -19.90 21.05 -27.26
N PRO A 294 -21.05 20.55 -27.77
CA PRO A 294 -21.05 19.43 -28.67
C PRO A 294 -20.12 19.78 -29.84
N GLU A 295 -19.06 18.98 -30.01
CA GLU A 295 -18.18 19.13 -31.17
C GLU A 295 -19.06 19.16 -32.42
N PRO A 296 -18.92 20.17 -33.30
CA PRO A 296 -19.72 20.22 -34.51
C PRO A 296 -19.53 18.89 -35.24
N GLU A 297 -20.64 18.21 -35.52
CA GLU A 297 -20.59 17.01 -36.35
C GLU A 297 -19.77 17.36 -37.59
N PRO A 298 -18.73 16.57 -37.94
CA PRO A 298 -17.93 16.88 -39.11
C PRO A 298 -18.89 17.00 -40.30
N GLU A 299 -18.91 18.17 -40.93
CA GLU A 299 -19.70 18.38 -42.15
C GLU A 299 -19.25 17.34 -43.17
N PHE A 300 -20.10 16.35 -43.40
CA PHE A 300 -19.83 15.36 -44.43
C PHE A 300 -19.95 16.07 -45.78
N ASN A 301 -18.83 16.51 -46.33
CA ASN A 301 -18.75 17.05 -47.68
C ASN A 301 -18.58 15.87 -48.66
N PRO A 302 -19.60 15.55 -49.49
CA PRO A 302 -19.52 14.43 -50.44
C PRO A 302 -18.40 14.61 -51.47
N ASP A 303 -17.99 15.86 -51.72
CA ASP A 303 -16.96 16.21 -52.71
C ASP A 303 -15.53 15.92 -52.22
N ASP A 304 -15.30 15.76 -50.91
CA ASP A 304 -13.97 15.35 -50.38
C ASP A 304 -13.61 13.90 -50.74
N TYR A 305 -14.59 13.13 -51.27
CA TYR A 305 -14.41 11.76 -51.76
C TYR A 305 -14.57 11.64 -53.29
N ALA A 306 -14.68 12.74 -54.03
CA ALA A 306 -14.84 12.70 -55.49
C ALA A 306 -13.58 12.21 -56.23
N ASP A 307 -12.40 12.30 -55.60
CA ASP A 307 -11.12 11.83 -56.14
C ASP A 307 -10.70 10.45 -55.60
N PHE A 308 -11.61 9.76 -54.90
CA PHE A 308 -11.34 8.43 -54.34
C PHE A 308 -11.52 7.35 -55.41
N ASP A 309 -10.43 6.97 -56.08
CA ASP A 309 -10.38 5.78 -56.93
C ASP A 309 -10.55 4.50 -56.07
N PRO A 310 -11.65 3.73 -56.20
CA PRO A 310 -11.88 2.53 -55.41
C PRO A 310 -10.83 1.42 -55.66
N GLY A 311 -10.02 1.56 -56.71
CA GLY A 311 -9.01 0.58 -57.10
C GLY A 311 -7.67 0.67 -56.34
N ILE A 312 -7.36 1.80 -55.69
CA ILE A 312 -6.02 2.02 -55.12
C ILE A 312 -5.89 1.42 -53.70
N PHE A 313 -6.98 1.23 -52.97
CA PHE A 313 -6.98 0.66 -51.60
C PHE A 313 -7.38 -0.82 -51.52
N ALA A 314 -7.52 -1.52 -52.65
CA ALA A 314 -7.77 -2.96 -52.63
C ALA A 314 -6.63 -3.78 -51.99
N ASN A 315 -5.43 -3.21 -51.79
CA ASN A 315 -4.28 -3.92 -51.22
C ASN A 315 -3.48 -3.20 -50.12
N THR A 316 -3.87 -2.01 -49.65
CA THR A 316 -3.10 -1.28 -48.62
C THR A 316 -3.96 -0.42 -47.70
N ALA A 317 -4.90 -1.03 -46.97
CA ALA A 317 -5.47 -0.42 -45.78
C ALA A 317 -4.52 -0.64 -44.58
N PRO A 318 -4.12 0.40 -43.81
CA PRO A 318 -3.36 0.22 -42.59
C PRO A 318 -4.26 -0.39 -41.52
N ARG A 319 -4.07 -1.68 -41.26
CA ARG A 319 -4.69 -2.39 -40.13
C ARG A 319 -4.18 -1.81 -38.82
N ALA A 320 -5.07 -1.43 -37.92
CA ALA A 320 -4.75 -1.23 -36.52
C ALA A 320 -4.09 -2.51 -35.95
N PRO A 321 -3.09 -2.42 -35.03
CA PRO A 321 -2.34 -3.60 -34.57
C PRO A 321 -3.15 -4.65 -33.79
N MET A 322 -4.46 -4.44 -33.60
CA MET A 322 -5.35 -5.35 -32.88
C MET A 322 -6.34 -6.13 -33.75
N ASP A 323 -6.45 -5.86 -35.06
CA ASP A 323 -7.40 -6.56 -35.95
C ASP A 323 -6.74 -7.67 -36.80
N ALA A 324 -5.53 -8.10 -36.43
CA ALA A 324 -4.80 -9.17 -37.12
C ALA A 324 -5.12 -10.58 -36.58
N ILE A 325 -6.34 -10.81 -36.12
CA ILE A 325 -6.91 -12.17 -36.05
C ILE A 325 -8.19 -12.15 -36.86
N ALA A 326 -8.03 -12.49 -38.14
CA ALA A 326 -9.10 -12.65 -39.09
C ALA A 326 -10.23 -13.50 -38.49
N ALA A 327 -11.42 -12.90 -38.43
CA ALA A 327 -12.67 -13.62 -38.36
C ALA A 327 -12.81 -14.46 -39.65
N ALA A 328 -12.26 -15.67 -39.64
CA ALA A 328 -12.70 -16.71 -40.54
C ALA A 328 -14.13 -17.09 -40.12
N ALA A 329 -15.05 -17.15 -41.08
CA ALA A 329 -16.40 -17.64 -40.83
C ALA A 329 -16.28 -19.05 -40.22
N PRO A 330 -16.96 -19.34 -39.09
CA PRO A 330 -16.93 -20.67 -38.48
C PRO A 330 -17.36 -21.71 -39.50
N ASP A 331 -16.65 -22.83 -39.57
CA ASP A 331 -17.15 -24.00 -40.29
C ASP A 331 -18.46 -24.46 -39.63
N PRO A 332 -19.61 -24.35 -40.31
CA PRO A 332 -20.91 -24.72 -39.74
C PRO A 332 -21.05 -26.23 -39.48
N ASN A 333 -20.11 -27.05 -39.97
CA ASN A 333 -20.12 -28.51 -39.83
C ASN A 333 -19.04 -29.05 -38.86
N PHE A 334 -18.46 -28.19 -38.02
CA PHE A 334 -17.42 -28.60 -37.08
C PHE A 334 -17.97 -29.51 -35.96
N ASP A 335 -17.57 -30.78 -35.94
CA ASP A 335 -17.93 -31.76 -34.91
C ASP A 335 -16.98 -31.70 -33.69
N VAL A 336 -17.50 -31.15 -32.59
CA VAL A 336 -16.79 -31.03 -31.31
C VAL A 336 -16.40 -32.39 -30.73
N ALA A 337 -17.27 -33.40 -30.85
CA ALA A 337 -17.07 -34.70 -30.22
C ALA A 337 -15.96 -35.49 -30.92
N ALA A 338 -15.87 -35.37 -32.24
CA ALA A 338 -14.77 -35.95 -33.01
C ALA A 338 -13.41 -35.31 -32.64
N PHE A 339 -13.37 -33.98 -32.51
CA PHE A 339 -12.14 -33.26 -32.15
C PHE A 339 -11.65 -33.58 -30.73
N GLU A 340 -12.54 -33.63 -29.73
CA GLU A 340 -12.15 -33.94 -28.34
C GLU A 340 -11.62 -35.38 -28.19
N LYS A 341 -12.02 -36.30 -29.07
CA LYS A 341 -11.55 -37.68 -29.07
C LYS A 341 -10.11 -37.82 -29.55
N GLU A 342 -9.68 -36.95 -30.46
CA GLU A 342 -8.32 -36.95 -31.02
C GLU A 342 -7.35 -36.06 -30.21
N ASN A 343 -7.83 -34.90 -29.75
CA ASN A 343 -6.98 -33.85 -29.17
C ASN A 343 -7.22 -33.60 -27.67
N GLY A 344 -8.11 -34.36 -27.04
CA GLY A 344 -8.50 -34.18 -25.64
C GLY A 344 -9.52 -33.06 -25.44
N ARG A 345 -9.99 -32.94 -24.19
CA ARG A 345 -11.12 -32.08 -23.84
C ARG A 345 -10.79 -30.60 -24.00
N ILE A 346 -11.65 -29.84 -24.68
CA ILE A 346 -11.43 -28.42 -24.95
C ILE A 346 -11.72 -27.60 -23.68
N ALA A 347 -10.77 -26.75 -23.28
CA ALA A 347 -10.97 -25.88 -22.13
C ALA A 347 -12.02 -24.79 -22.43
N ARG A 348 -12.94 -24.53 -21.50
CA ARG A 348 -14.05 -23.57 -21.72
C ARG A 348 -13.60 -22.15 -22.14
N ASN A 349 -12.43 -21.72 -21.67
CA ASN A 349 -11.88 -20.39 -21.96
C ASN A 349 -10.85 -20.37 -23.12
N SER A 350 -10.50 -21.52 -23.73
CA SER A 350 -9.62 -21.54 -24.90
C SER A 350 -10.34 -21.07 -26.16
N LEU A 351 -9.60 -20.69 -27.18
CA LEU A 351 -10.15 -20.39 -28.51
C LEU A 351 -10.89 -21.61 -29.06
N CYS A 352 -12.00 -21.37 -29.74
CA CYS A 352 -12.82 -22.44 -30.31
C CYS A 352 -12.12 -23.03 -31.56
N PRO A 353 -11.97 -24.36 -31.65
CA PRO A 353 -11.24 -24.97 -32.78
C PRO A 353 -11.91 -24.82 -34.14
N CYS A 354 -13.18 -24.39 -34.20
CA CYS A 354 -13.92 -24.13 -35.44
C CYS A 354 -13.42 -22.92 -36.26
N GLY A 355 -12.36 -22.24 -35.82
CA GLY A 355 -11.78 -21.09 -36.52
C GLY A 355 -12.51 -19.76 -36.29
N SER A 356 -13.56 -19.72 -35.47
CA SER A 356 -14.40 -18.52 -35.25
C SER A 356 -13.72 -17.37 -34.50
N GLY A 357 -12.51 -17.56 -33.97
CA GLY A 357 -11.81 -16.58 -33.13
C GLY A 357 -12.44 -16.34 -31.75
N ARG A 358 -13.60 -16.95 -31.43
CA ARG A 358 -14.29 -16.80 -30.14
C ARG A 358 -13.83 -17.86 -29.13
N LYS A 359 -13.92 -17.56 -27.82
CA LYS A 359 -13.70 -18.56 -26.76
C LYS A 359 -14.74 -19.67 -26.86
N PHE A 360 -14.36 -20.92 -26.57
CA PHE A 360 -15.20 -22.12 -26.73
C PHE A 360 -16.57 -21.97 -26.05
N LYS A 361 -16.63 -21.44 -24.82
CA LYS A 361 -17.89 -21.18 -24.09
C LYS A 361 -18.86 -20.20 -24.77
N HIS A 362 -18.39 -19.37 -25.70
CA HIS A 362 -19.18 -18.39 -26.45
C HIS A 362 -19.47 -18.83 -27.90
N CYS A 363 -19.09 -20.07 -28.24
CA CYS A 363 -19.27 -20.67 -29.56
C CYS A 363 -19.88 -22.07 -29.37
N HIS A 364 -19.20 -23.14 -29.80
CA HIS A 364 -19.72 -24.52 -29.74
C HIS A 364 -19.86 -25.11 -28.32
N GLY A 365 -19.29 -24.46 -27.30
CA GLY A 365 -19.47 -24.80 -25.88
C GLY A 365 -20.53 -23.97 -25.17
N LYS A 366 -21.38 -23.24 -25.92
CA LYS A 366 -22.48 -22.46 -25.38
C LYS A 366 -23.58 -23.43 -24.94
N ILE A 367 -23.69 -23.61 -23.63
CA ILE A 367 -24.83 -24.31 -23.03
C ILE A 367 -26.01 -23.34 -23.15
N GLY A 368 -27.04 -23.74 -23.88
CA GLY A 368 -28.30 -23.01 -23.98
C GLY A 368 -28.99 -22.91 -22.63
#